data_AF-A0A2A2L6Y4-F1
#
_entry.id   AF-A0A2A2L6Y4-F1
#
_cell.length_a   1.000
_cell.length_b   1.000
_cell.length_c   1.000
_cell.angle_alpha   90.00
_cell.angle_beta   90.00
_cell.angle_gamma   90.00
#
_symmetry.space_group_name_H-M   'P 1'
#
loop_
_entity.id
_entity.type
_entity.pdbx_description
1 polymer ?
#
loop_
_entity_poly.entity_id
_entity_poly.type
_entity_poly.pdbx_seq_one_letter_code
_entity_poly.pdbx_strand_id
1 'polypeptide(L)'
;MFARLFLSDSKLLRRTRISALYSAYTRRNNCTIYDLYECGDENCIPYALVCNGKRNCPYGRDEALCHLAQDAIVTFAQSGFFPLACTIFIVSIGVYSIIFWTYRLKMKKRRRKMGKLPQRPEERMVQVPGIVVYSASINGNLSD
;
A
#
# COMPACT_ATOMS: atom_id res chain seq x y z
N MET A 1 21.81 -43.44 -10.27
CA MET A 1 21.25 -43.77 -11.61
C MET A 1 22.22 -43.27 -12.66
N PHE A 2 22.51 -44.07 -13.68
CA PHE A 2 23.29 -43.64 -14.84
C PHE A 2 22.42 -43.82 -16.08
N ALA A 3 22.43 -42.82 -16.97
CA ALA A 3 21.85 -42.94 -18.30
C ALA A 3 22.96 -43.30 -19.27
N ARG A 4 22.82 -44.43 -20.00
CA ARG A 4 23.72 -44.80 -21.09
C ARG A 4 23.02 -44.51 -22.41
N LEU A 5 23.63 -43.64 -23.21
CA LEU A 5 23.19 -43.34 -24.56
C LEU A 5 24.11 -44.09 -25.52
N PHE A 6 23.53 -44.99 -26.32
CA PHE A 6 24.26 -45.71 -27.36
C PHE A 6 24.03 -45.00 -28.70
N LEU A 7 25.12 -44.55 -29.34
CA LEU A 7 25.10 -44.04 -30.70
C LEU A 7 25.84 -45.04 -31.60
N SER A 8 25.20 -45.43 -32.71
CA SER A 8 25.74 -46.42 -33.66
C SER A 8 26.87 -45.88 -34.53
N ASP A 9 26.91 -44.55 -34.76
CA ASP A 9 27.89 -43.90 -35.65
C ASP A 9 28.67 -42.79 -34.92
N SER A 10 30.00 -42.89 -34.97
CA SER A 10 30.94 -41.91 -34.41
C SER A 10 30.94 -40.57 -35.15
N LYS A 11 30.57 -40.53 -36.45
CA LYS A 11 30.46 -39.28 -37.22
C LYS A 11 29.30 -38.41 -36.75
N LEU A 12 28.28 -39.02 -36.11
CA LEU A 12 27.11 -38.32 -35.59
C LEU A 12 27.45 -37.48 -34.34
N LEU A 13 28.40 -37.91 -33.52
CA LEU A 13 28.81 -37.22 -32.28
C LEU A 13 29.27 -35.76 -32.50
N ARG A 14 29.90 -35.47 -33.64
CA ARG A 14 30.37 -34.11 -33.97
C ARG A 14 29.24 -33.14 -34.34
N ARG A 15 28.05 -33.65 -34.68
CA ARG A 15 26.89 -32.84 -35.13
C ARG A 15 25.68 -32.93 -34.21
N THR A 16 25.64 -33.88 -33.28
CA THR A 16 24.52 -34.03 -32.35
C THR A 16 24.65 -33.12 -31.15
N ARG A 17 23.61 -32.33 -30.86
CA ARG A 17 23.40 -31.69 -29.56
C ARG A 17 22.37 -32.52 -28.80
N ILE A 18 22.78 -33.16 -27.70
CA ILE A 18 21.88 -33.92 -26.84
C ILE A 18 21.62 -33.08 -25.59
N SER A 19 20.37 -32.70 -25.37
CA SER A 19 19.90 -32.06 -24.14
C SER A 19 18.97 -33.01 -23.42
N ALA A 20 19.35 -33.44 -22.21
CA ALA A 20 18.48 -34.21 -21.33
C ALA A 20 17.99 -33.28 -20.22
N LEU A 21 16.67 -33.09 -20.13
CA LEU A 21 16.03 -32.49 -18.98
C LEU A 21 15.73 -33.61 -17.99
N TYR A 22 16.18 -33.45 -16.74
CA TYR A 22 15.84 -34.35 -15.65
C TYR A 22 15.07 -33.57 -14.58
N SER A 23 14.00 -34.14 -14.05
CA SER A 23 13.31 -33.62 -12.87
C SER A 23 13.50 -34.59 -11.71
N ALA A 24 13.88 -34.07 -10.55
CA ALA A 24 13.93 -34.86 -9.32
C ALA A 24 12.54 -34.81 -8.69
N TYR A 25 11.64 -35.69 -9.14
CA TYR A 25 10.40 -35.96 -8.42
C TYR A 25 10.60 -37.18 -7.52
N THR A 26 10.00 -37.15 -6.33
CA THR A 26 9.98 -38.31 -5.42
C THR A 26 8.61 -38.95 -5.47
N ARG A 27 8.56 -40.27 -5.40
CA ARG A 27 7.28 -40.99 -5.31
C ARG A 27 6.91 -41.23 -3.85
N ARG A 28 5.86 -40.59 -3.34
CA ARG A 28 5.27 -40.78 -2.00
C ARG A 28 3.76 -40.56 -2.02
N ASN A 29 3.05 -41.33 -1.19
CA ASN A 29 1.60 -41.28 -1.07
C ASN A 29 1.08 -40.06 -0.29
N ASN A 30 1.97 -39.25 0.30
CA ASN A 30 1.58 -38.07 1.06
C ASN A 30 2.64 -36.98 0.95
N CYS A 31 2.53 -36.15 -0.10
CA CYS A 31 3.51 -35.09 -0.39
C CYS A 31 3.47 -33.97 0.66
N THR A 32 2.28 -33.67 1.20
CA THR A 32 2.05 -32.53 2.10
C THR A 32 2.71 -32.68 3.46
N ILE A 33 2.86 -33.91 3.97
CA ILE A 33 3.58 -34.19 5.25
C ILE A 33 5.04 -33.72 5.18
N TYR A 34 5.61 -33.67 3.98
CA TYR A 34 7.03 -33.36 3.77
C TYR A 34 7.26 -32.01 3.10
N ASP A 35 6.25 -31.12 3.14
CA ASP A 35 6.30 -29.82 2.47
C ASP A 35 6.67 -29.94 0.98
N LEU A 36 6.06 -30.92 0.30
CA LEU A 36 6.20 -31.12 -1.14
C LEU A 36 4.87 -30.85 -1.85
N TYR A 37 4.97 -30.34 -3.07
CA TYR A 37 3.85 -30.18 -3.98
C TYR A 37 3.49 -31.52 -4.62
N GLU A 38 2.19 -31.81 -4.68
CA GLU A 38 1.65 -33.02 -5.29
C GLU A 38 1.36 -32.81 -6.78
N CYS A 39 2.04 -33.58 -7.64
CA CYS A 39 1.78 -33.62 -9.07
C CYS A 39 0.56 -34.50 -9.43
N GLY A 40 0.15 -35.38 -8.52
CA GLY A 40 -0.75 -36.52 -8.76
C GLY A 40 0.02 -37.85 -8.88
N ASP A 41 -0.68 -38.97 -8.82
CA ASP A 41 -0.12 -40.34 -8.95
C ASP A 41 1.05 -40.62 -7.99
N GLU A 42 0.95 -40.16 -6.73
CA GLU A 42 2.00 -40.28 -5.71
C GLU A 42 3.30 -39.57 -6.08
N ASN A 43 3.32 -38.69 -7.09
CA ASN A 43 4.52 -37.93 -7.45
C ASN A 43 4.55 -36.59 -6.73
N CYS A 44 5.67 -36.33 -6.07
CA CYS A 44 5.90 -35.11 -5.30
C CYS A 44 7.13 -34.36 -5.83
N ILE A 45 7.05 -33.04 -5.84
CA ILE A 45 8.16 -32.14 -6.17
C ILE A 45 8.31 -31.07 -5.08
N PRO A 46 9.50 -30.50 -4.88
CA PRO A 46 9.67 -29.31 -4.04
C PRO A 46 8.82 -28.14 -4.53
N TYR A 47 8.22 -27.37 -3.61
CA TYR A 47 7.46 -26.17 -3.95
C TYR A 47 8.28 -25.14 -4.75
N ALA A 48 9.59 -25.08 -4.58
CA ALA A 48 10.48 -24.22 -5.36
C ALA A 48 10.54 -24.55 -6.86
N LEU A 49 10.06 -25.74 -7.25
CA LEU A 49 9.96 -26.16 -8.65
C LEU A 49 8.59 -25.89 -9.26
N VAL A 50 7.61 -25.47 -8.45
CA VAL A 50 6.30 -25.06 -8.96
C VAL A 50 6.47 -23.68 -9.59
N CYS A 51 5.81 -23.42 -10.73
CA CYS A 51 5.84 -22.10 -11.36
C CYS A 51 7.23 -21.59 -11.77
N ASN A 52 8.18 -22.49 -12.04
CA ASN A 52 9.56 -22.12 -12.40
C ASN A 52 9.77 -22.02 -13.93
N GLY A 53 8.72 -22.20 -14.73
CA GLY A 53 8.76 -22.19 -16.19
C GLY A 53 9.27 -23.48 -16.82
N LYS A 54 9.49 -24.54 -16.03
CA LYS A 54 9.93 -25.87 -16.49
C LYS A 54 8.94 -26.91 -16.01
N ARG A 55 8.56 -27.83 -16.89
CA ARG A 55 7.70 -28.96 -16.52
C ARG A 55 8.49 -29.96 -15.69
N ASN A 56 8.28 -29.94 -14.38
CA ASN A 56 8.85 -30.88 -13.43
C ASN A 56 7.88 -32.04 -13.13
N CYS A 57 6.56 -31.83 -13.19
CA CYS A 57 5.57 -32.91 -13.08
C CYS A 57 5.42 -33.70 -14.40
N PRO A 58 5.01 -34.98 -14.35
CA PRO A 58 4.75 -35.80 -15.54
C PRO A 58 3.76 -35.18 -16.52
N TYR A 59 2.73 -34.51 -15.99
CA TYR A 59 1.69 -33.83 -16.78
C TYR A 59 1.87 -32.31 -16.84
N GLY A 60 2.99 -31.77 -16.33
CA GLY A 60 3.26 -30.32 -16.29
C GLY A 60 2.28 -29.51 -15.45
N ARG A 61 1.63 -30.15 -14.45
CA ARG A 61 0.61 -29.54 -13.59
C ARG A 61 1.15 -28.40 -12.72
N ASP A 62 2.43 -28.50 -12.38
CA ASP A 62 3.25 -27.50 -11.70
C ASP A 62 3.35 -26.15 -12.45
N GLU A 63 3.12 -26.15 -13.77
CA GLU A 63 3.16 -24.95 -14.62
C GLU A 63 1.79 -24.56 -15.18
N ALA A 64 0.76 -25.39 -14.99
CA ALA A 64 -0.55 -25.18 -15.62
C ALA A 64 -1.36 -24.03 -15.02
N LEU A 65 -1.11 -23.66 -13.76
CA LEU A 65 -1.93 -22.71 -13.00
C LEU A 65 -1.15 -21.52 -12.41
N CYS A 66 -0.01 -21.18 -13.01
CA CYS A 66 0.86 -20.13 -12.47
C CYS A 66 0.33 -18.70 -12.66
N HIS A 67 -0.37 -18.50 -13.77
CA HIS A 67 -0.79 -17.20 -14.26
C HIS A 67 -1.93 -16.56 -13.46
N LEU A 68 -2.66 -17.32 -12.63
CA LEU A 68 -3.84 -16.79 -11.94
C LEU A 68 -3.50 -15.72 -10.89
N ALA A 69 -2.32 -15.78 -10.27
CA ALA A 69 -1.92 -14.81 -9.26
C ALA A 69 -1.19 -13.59 -9.86
N GLN A 70 -0.42 -13.79 -10.94
CA GLN A 70 0.35 -12.71 -11.58
C GLN A 70 -0.51 -11.91 -12.55
N ASP A 71 -1.40 -12.57 -13.30
CA ASP A 71 -2.19 -11.88 -14.32
C ASP A 71 -3.30 -11.04 -13.70
N ALA A 72 -3.88 -11.42 -12.56
CA ALA A 72 -4.92 -10.64 -11.89
C ALA A 72 -4.44 -9.24 -11.45
N ILE A 73 -3.19 -9.14 -10.99
CA ILE A 73 -2.60 -7.86 -10.55
C ILE A 73 -2.24 -6.99 -11.77
N VAL A 74 -1.69 -7.61 -12.81
CA VAL A 74 -1.28 -6.90 -14.04
C VAL A 74 -2.50 -6.49 -14.88
N THR A 75 -3.52 -7.35 -15.01
CA THR A 75 -4.79 -7.00 -15.69
C THR A 75 -5.57 -5.93 -14.93
N PHE A 76 -5.50 -5.89 -13.60
CA PHE A 76 -6.06 -4.78 -12.84
C PHE A 76 -5.30 -3.48 -13.10
N ALA A 77 -3.96 -3.52 -13.17
CA ALA A 77 -3.13 -2.36 -13.48
C ALA A 77 -3.28 -1.86 -14.92
N GLN A 78 -3.58 -2.75 -15.87
CA GLN A 78 -3.88 -2.43 -17.27
C GLN A 78 -5.35 -2.07 -17.51
N SER A 79 -6.21 -2.18 -16.50
CA SER A 79 -7.60 -1.77 -16.62
C SER A 79 -7.69 -0.25 -16.73
N GLY A 80 -8.56 0.23 -17.64
CA GLY A 80 -8.84 1.67 -17.80
C GLY A 80 -9.46 2.33 -16.55
N PHE A 81 -9.77 1.56 -15.51
CA PHE A 81 -10.29 2.05 -14.23
C PHE A 81 -9.19 2.70 -13.38
N PHE A 82 -7.95 2.20 -13.45
CA PHE A 82 -6.82 2.72 -12.69
C PHE A 82 -6.53 4.22 -12.97
N PRO A 83 -6.40 4.68 -14.23
CA PRO A 83 -6.20 6.11 -14.51
C PRO A 83 -7.39 6.99 -14.09
N LEU A 84 -8.62 6.48 -14.14
CA LEU A 84 -9.81 7.20 -13.68
C LEU A 84 -9.83 7.35 -12.16
N ALA A 85 -9.52 6.28 -11.42
CA ALA A 85 -9.41 6.33 -9.97
C ALA A 85 -8.31 7.30 -9.51
N CYS A 86 -7.14 7.28 -10.18
CA CYS A 86 -6.04 8.20 -9.88
C CYS A 86 -6.42 9.66 -10.13
N THR A 87 -7.09 9.98 -11.23
CA THR A 87 -7.50 11.36 -11.52
C THR A 87 -8.51 11.89 -10.50
N ILE A 88 -9.47 11.06 -10.07
CA ILE A 88 -10.44 11.42 -9.02
C ILE A 88 -9.74 11.68 -7.67
N PHE A 89 -8.78 10.84 -7.30
CA PHE A 89 -8.00 11.04 -6.06
C PHE A 89 -7.17 12.33 -6.11
N ILE A 90 -6.50 12.62 -7.23
CA ILE A 90 -5.68 13.82 -7.38
C ILE A 90 -6.54 15.09 -7.31
N VAL A 91 -7.70 15.10 -7.99
CA VAL A 91 -8.63 16.24 -7.96
C VAL A 91 -9.19 16.45 -6.56
N SER A 92 -9.61 15.38 -5.88
CA SER A 92 -10.16 15.50 -4.52
C SER A 92 -9.12 16.01 -3.51
N ILE A 93 -7.89 15.49 -3.53
CA ILE A 93 -6.79 15.98 -2.67
C ILE A 93 -6.49 17.45 -2.98
N GLY A 94 -6.50 17.86 -4.25
CA GLY A 94 -6.32 19.25 -4.65
C GLY A 94 -7.40 20.16 -4.06
N VAL A 95 -8.68 19.77 -4.18
CA VAL A 95 -9.81 20.53 -3.63
C VAL A 95 -9.71 20.64 -2.11
N TYR A 96 -9.45 19.54 -1.41
CA TYR A 96 -9.28 19.55 0.05
C TYR A 96 -8.11 20.44 0.49
N SER A 97 -7.01 20.43 -0.25
CA SER A 97 -5.84 21.26 0.03
C SER A 97 -6.16 22.75 -0.15
N ILE A 98 -6.90 23.12 -1.18
CA ILE A 98 -7.35 24.51 -1.44
C ILE A 98 -8.32 24.97 -0.33
N ILE A 99 -9.30 24.13 0.04
CA ILE A 99 -10.24 24.42 1.12
C ILE A 99 -9.49 24.62 2.44
N PHE A 100 -8.55 23.71 2.75
CA PHE A 100 -7.74 23.81 3.95
C PHE A 100 -6.86 25.06 3.94
N TRP A 101 -6.25 25.41 2.81
CA TRP A 101 -5.42 26.60 2.67
C TRP A 101 -6.24 27.88 2.85
N THR A 102 -7.41 27.99 2.23
CA THR A 102 -8.32 29.13 2.40
C THR A 102 -8.84 29.24 3.85
N TYR A 103 -9.12 28.11 4.49
CA TYR A 103 -9.44 28.06 5.92
C TYR A 103 -8.27 28.54 6.79
N ARG A 104 -7.05 28.08 6.50
CA ARG A 104 -5.82 28.52 7.19
C ARG A 104 -5.57 30.02 7.00
N LEU A 105 -5.79 30.57 5.81
CA LEU A 105 -5.71 32.01 5.53
C LEU A 105 -6.78 32.80 6.31
N LYS A 106 -8.02 32.29 6.36
CA LYS A 106 -9.11 32.88 7.14
C LYS A 106 -8.79 32.87 8.63
N MET A 107 -8.19 31.81 9.14
CA MET A 107 -7.72 31.70 10.53
C MET A 107 -6.55 32.65 10.82
N LYS A 108 -5.59 32.80 9.90
CA LYS A 108 -4.48 33.77 10.02
C LYS A 108 -5.00 35.22 10.04
N LYS A 109 -6.04 35.52 9.25
CA LYS A 109 -6.76 36.81 9.24
C LYS A 109 -7.56 37.04 10.54
N ARG A 110 -8.19 36.00 11.10
CA ARG A 110 -8.83 36.04 12.42
C ARG A 110 -7.82 36.29 13.56
N ARG A 111 -6.65 35.64 13.54
CA ARG A 111 -5.55 35.92 14.48
C ARG A 111 -5.04 37.36 14.39
N ARG A 112 -4.90 37.92 13.18
CA ARG A 112 -4.54 39.34 12.98
C ARG A 112 -5.59 40.33 13.49
N LYS A 113 -6.88 39.96 13.48
CA LYS A 113 -7.96 40.80 14.06
C LYS A 113 -7.99 40.74 15.60
N MET A 114 -7.66 39.60 16.21
CA MET A 114 -7.54 39.50 17.68
C MET A 114 -6.28 40.18 18.26
N GLY A 115 -5.26 40.46 17.45
CA GLY A 115 -4.06 41.22 17.87
C GLY A 115 -4.19 42.75 17.84
N LYS A 116 -5.39 43.30 17.58
CA LYS A 116 -5.66 44.74 17.52
C LYS A 116 -6.75 45.17 18.52
N LEU A 117 -6.82 44.55 19.70
CA LEU A 117 -7.61 45.11 20.81
C LEU A 117 -6.74 46.13 21.56
N PRO A 118 -7.21 47.36 21.82
CA PRO A 118 -6.48 48.31 22.65
C PRO A 118 -6.34 47.76 24.08
N GLN A 119 -5.16 47.91 24.67
CA GLN A 119 -4.93 47.61 26.09
C GLN A 119 -5.91 48.44 26.93
N ARG A 120 -6.76 47.76 27.70
CA ARG A 120 -7.57 48.37 28.76
C ARG A 120 -6.61 48.75 29.91
N PRO A 121 -6.75 49.94 30.53
CA PRO A 121 -5.81 50.44 31.53
C PRO A 121 -5.67 49.51 32.74
N GLU A 122 -4.47 49.54 33.32
CA GLU A 122 -4.02 48.75 34.47
C GLU A 122 -4.87 49.01 35.73
N GLU A 123 -5.68 48.03 36.13
CA GLU A 123 -6.40 48.06 37.41
C GLU A 123 -5.40 47.76 38.55
N ARG A 124 -4.94 48.81 39.22
CA ARG A 124 -4.17 48.71 40.47
C ARG A 124 -5.11 48.21 41.58
N MET A 125 -4.81 47.03 42.14
CA MET A 125 -5.50 46.53 43.33
C MET A 125 -5.22 47.44 44.53
N VAL A 126 -6.27 48.06 45.08
CA VAL A 126 -6.24 48.70 46.39
C VAL A 126 -7.09 47.86 47.33
N GLN A 127 -6.46 47.33 48.37
CA GLN A 127 -7.10 46.51 49.39
C GLN A 127 -7.63 47.42 50.50
N VAL A 128 -8.94 47.40 50.76
CA VAL A 128 -9.53 48.00 51.97
C VAL A 128 -10.51 46.99 52.57
N PRO A 129 -10.40 46.66 53.87
CA PRO A 129 -11.28 45.69 54.50
C PRO A 129 -12.62 46.33 54.87
N GLY A 130 -13.72 45.69 54.45
CA GLY A 130 -14.91 45.62 55.29
C GLY A 130 -16.21 46.29 54.83
N ILE A 131 -16.28 47.05 53.72
CA ILE A 131 -17.56 47.65 53.30
C ILE A 131 -17.66 47.71 51.77
N VAL A 132 -18.72 47.13 51.21
CA VAL A 132 -19.10 47.28 49.80
C VAL A 132 -19.97 48.52 49.66
N VAL A 133 -19.52 49.51 48.89
CA VAL A 133 -20.35 50.66 48.50
C VAL A 133 -20.37 50.75 46.98
N TYR A 134 -21.58 50.76 46.41
CA TYR A 134 -21.82 51.10 45.02
C TYR A 134 -22.20 52.58 44.94
N SER A 135 -21.45 53.38 44.18
CA SER A 135 -21.86 54.74 43.81
C SER A 135 -22.17 54.79 42.32
N ALA A 136 -23.44 55.01 41.99
CA ALA A 136 -23.86 55.49 40.68
C ALA A 136 -23.82 57.02 40.70
N SER A 137 -23.19 57.65 39.71
CA SER A 137 -23.23 59.10 39.52
C SER A 137 -23.88 59.39 38.17
N ILE A 138 -25.11 59.90 38.21
CA ILE A 138 -25.82 60.50 37.08
C ILE A 138 -25.61 62.00 37.22
N ASN A 139 -24.87 62.63 36.31
CA ASN A 139 -24.85 64.08 36.17
C ASN A 139 -25.50 64.44 34.84
N GLY A 140 -26.80 64.75 34.90
CA GLY A 140 -27.42 65.70 33.98
C GLY A 140 -27.24 67.10 34.55
N ASN A 141 -26.90 68.07 33.70
CA ASN A 141 -27.16 69.47 34.00
C ASN A 141 -27.79 70.13 32.77
N LEU A 142 -29.02 70.57 33.01
CA LEU A 142 -29.80 71.59 32.33
C LEU A 142 -29.32 72.96 32.82
N SER A 143 -29.09 73.91 31.92
CA SER A 143 -29.03 75.34 32.24
C SER A 143 -29.31 76.15 30.96
N ASP A 144 -30.42 76.90 31.01
CA ASP A 144 -30.88 78.07 30.24
C ASP A 144 -30.41 78.30 28.79
#